data_AF-A0A941X096-F1
#
_entry.id   AF-A0A941X096-F1
#
_cell.length_a   1.000
_cell.length_b   1.000
_cell.length_c   1.000
_cell.angle_alpha   90.00
_cell.angle_beta   90.00
_cell.angle_gamma   90.00
#
_symmetry.space_group_name_H-M   'P 1'
#
loop_
_entity.id
_entity.type
_entity.pdbx_description
1 polymer ?
#
loop_
_entity_poly.entity_id
_entity_poly.type
_entity_poly.pdbx_seq_one_letter_code
_entity_poly.pdbx_strand_id
1 'polypeptide(L)'
;LDIPEVSLVAILDADKDGFLRSETSLIQTIGRAARNVDGRVILYGDVLTESMERAMNETNRRRALQEAYNKLHGITPQSVKSTVQALIRITDSMKDHKPDDMSDEELQELMKSVEDQMLSAAKDLDFERAAKLRDELFRLKGEKHDDIQKPQVRRHRRPRRTR
;
A
#
# COMPACT_ATOMS: atom_id res chain seq x y z
N LEU A 1 4.83 6.66 -9.55
CA LEU A 1 4.51 5.65 -8.52
C LEU A 1 5.63 5.61 -7.52
N ASP A 2 5.28 5.75 -6.26
CA ASP A 2 6.21 5.94 -5.16
C ASP A 2 5.63 5.19 -3.96
N ILE A 3 6.11 3.98 -3.73
CA ILE A 3 5.57 3.04 -2.76
C ILE A 3 6.75 2.37 -2.06
N PRO A 4 7.11 2.76 -0.83
CA PRO A 4 8.26 2.21 -0.10
C PRO A 4 8.17 0.70 0.18
N GLU A 5 6.96 0.15 0.19
CA GLU A 5 6.68 -1.26 0.42
C GLU A 5 7.05 -2.16 -0.77
N VAL A 6 7.27 -1.59 -1.96
CA VAL A 6 7.62 -2.36 -3.15
C VAL A 6 9.07 -2.81 -3.06
N SER A 7 9.28 -4.11 -2.85
CA SER A 7 10.60 -4.75 -2.85
C SER A 7 10.99 -5.33 -4.21
N LEU A 8 10.05 -5.56 -5.12
CA LEU A 8 10.30 -6.16 -6.42
C LEU A 8 9.57 -5.43 -7.54
N VAL A 9 10.31 -5.11 -8.60
CA VAL A 9 9.76 -4.64 -9.87
C VAL A 9 10.13 -5.64 -10.96
N ALA A 10 9.12 -6.21 -11.62
CA ALA A 10 9.30 -7.09 -12.77
C ALA A 10 8.94 -6.33 -14.06
N ILE A 11 9.87 -6.28 -15.01
CA ILE A 11 9.66 -5.69 -16.34
C ILE A 11 9.57 -6.84 -17.33
N LEU A 12 8.36 -7.16 -17.75
CA LEU A 12 8.10 -8.15 -18.81
C LEU A 12 8.42 -7.54 -20.17
N ASP A 13 8.86 -8.37 -21.12
CA ASP A 13 9.22 -7.94 -22.47
C ASP A 13 10.20 -6.76 -22.45
N ALA A 14 11.25 -6.87 -21.64
CA ALA A 14 12.27 -5.84 -21.47
C ALA A 14 13.11 -5.64 -22.74
N ASP A 15 13.19 -6.66 -23.59
CA ASP A 15 13.94 -6.68 -24.84
C ASP A 15 13.17 -6.11 -26.05
N LYS A 16 11.92 -5.71 -25.86
CA LYS A 16 11.10 -5.15 -26.94
C LYS A 16 11.37 -3.65 -27.05
N ASP A 17 12.05 -3.25 -28.12
CA ASP A 17 12.29 -1.83 -28.38
C ASP A 17 11.00 -1.02 -28.53
N GLY A 18 11.07 0.24 -28.11
CA GLY A 18 9.96 1.17 -28.16
C GLY A 18 9.97 2.16 -27.00
N PHE A 19 8.98 3.03 -26.96
CA PHE A 19 8.91 4.11 -25.95
C PHE A 19 9.00 3.57 -24.52
N LEU A 20 8.25 2.51 -24.19
CA LEU A 20 8.16 1.94 -22.84
C LEU A 20 9.41 1.17 -22.39
N ARG A 21 10.36 0.90 -23.29
CA ARG A 21 11.60 0.15 -23.03
C ARG A 21 12.85 0.93 -23.44
N SER A 22 12.68 2.21 -23.75
CA SER A 22 13.79 3.15 -23.87
C SER A 22 14.60 3.19 -22.57
N GLU A 23 15.89 3.52 -22.69
CA GLU A 23 16.82 3.71 -21.58
C GLU A 23 16.20 4.52 -20.43
N THR A 24 15.58 5.67 -20.76
CA THR A 24 14.95 6.56 -19.77
C THR A 24 13.76 5.91 -19.07
N SER A 25 12.93 5.17 -19.80
CA SER A 25 11.77 4.47 -19.24
C SER A 25 12.18 3.31 -18.33
N LEU A 26 13.21 2.55 -18.72
CA LEU A 26 13.77 1.48 -17.90
C LEU A 26 14.35 2.05 -16.59
N ILE A 27 15.14 3.11 -16.65
CA ILE A 27 15.68 3.78 -15.45
C ILE A 27 14.57 4.26 -14.52
N GLN A 28 13.52 4.87 -15.06
CA GLN A 28 12.38 5.33 -14.26
C GLN A 28 11.61 4.17 -13.62
N THR A 29 11.49 3.04 -14.31
CA THR A 29 10.81 1.84 -13.80
C THR A 29 11.65 1.15 -12.73
N ILE A 30 12.96 1.04 -12.95
CA ILE A 30 13.93 0.55 -11.96
C ILE A 30 13.88 1.40 -10.67
N GLY A 31 13.81 2.72 -10.83
CA GLY A 31 13.74 3.66 -9.70
C GLY A 31 12.53 3.46 -8.78
N ARG A 32 11.49 2.74 -9.21
CA ARG A 32 10.35 2.38 -8.36
C ARG A 32 10.75 1.43 -7.22
N ALA A 33 11.76 0.58 -7.42
CA ALA A 33 12.27 -0.34 -6.40
C ALA A 33 13.26 0.31 -5.42
N ALA A 34 13.80 1.49 -5.74
CA ALA A 34 14.91 2.11 -5.00
C ALA A 34 14.54 2.64 -3.60
N ARG A 35 13.26 2.57 -3.21
CA ARG A 35 12.77 3.05 -1.91
C ARG A 35 12.75 1.98 -0.82
N ASN A 36 13.07 0.75 -1.18
CA ASN A 36 13.14 -0.39 -0.30
C ASN A 36 14.59 -0.88 -0.21
N VAL A 37 15.06 -1.22 0.99
CA VAL A 37 16.44 -1.76 1.18
C VAL A 37 16.65 -3.07 0.43
N ASP A 38 15.61 -3.88 0.31
CA ASP A 38 15.60 -5.15 -0.43
C ASP A 38 15.09 -4.97 -1.86
N GLY A 39 15.04 -3.73 -2.35
CA GLY A 39 14.61 -3.37 -3.69
C GLY A 39 15.38 -4.13 -4.78
N ARG A 40 14.64 -4.91 -5.57
CA ARG A 40 15.16 -5.70 -6.70
C ARG A 40 14.36 -5.42 -7.97
N VAL A 41 15.04 -5.54 -9.10
CA VAL A 41 14.42 -5.44 -10.41
C VAL A 41 14.78 -6.66 -11.23
N ILE A 42 13.78 -7.26 -11.88
CA ILE A 42 13.96 -8.37 -12.81
C ILE A 42 13.50 -7.90 -14.19
N LEU A 43 14.40 -7.95 -15.16
CA LEU A 43 14.12 -7.67 -16.56
C LEU A 43 13.97 -9.01 -17.28
N TYR A 44 12.77 -9.32 -17.77
CA TYR A 44 12.51 -10.51 -18.56
C TYR A 44 12.62 -10.17 -20.05
N GLY A 45 13.54 -10.83 -20.76
CA GLY A 45 13.72 -10.68 -22.20
C GLY A 45 14.67 -11.75 -22.72
N ASP A 46 14.62 -12.01 -24.02
CA ASP A 46 15.45 -13.03 -24.65
C ASP A 46 16.84 -12.47 -25.01
N VAL A 47 16.93 -11.16 -25.29
CA VAL A 47 18.15 -10.48 -25.72
C VAL A 47 18.45 -9.28 -24.84
N LEU A 48 19.74 -9.05 -24.58
CA LEU A 48 20.21 -7.83 -23.94
C LEU A 48 20.27 -6.69 -24.97
N THR A 49 19.32 -5.76 -24.92
CA THR A 49 19.32 -4.58 -25.80
C THR A 49 20.25 -3.49 -25.28
N GLU A 50 20.62 -2.55 -26.15
CA GLU A 50 21.45 -1.39 -25.77
C GLU A 50 20.78 -0.52 -24.69
N SER A 51 19.45 -0.33 -24.78
CA SER A 51 18.68 0.39 -23.76
C SER A 51 18.75 -0.28 -22.40
N MET A 52 18.66 -1.61 -22.37
CA MET A 52 18.79 -2.40 -21.13
C MET A 52 20.21 -2.30 -20.56
N GLU A 53 21.22 -2.48 -21.40
CA GLU A 53 22.62 -2.40 -20.99
C GLU A 53 22.96 -1.04 -20.37
N ARG A 54 22.59 0.05 -21.05
CA ARG A 54 22.80 1.41 -20.54
C ARG A 54 22.06 1.66 -19.23
N ALA A 55 20.80 1.25 -19.13
CA ALA A 55 20.01 1.40 -17.91
C ALA A 55 20.60 0.61 -16.72
N MET A 56 21.05 -0.62 -16.95
CA MET A 56 21.72 -1.43 -15.92
C MET A 56 23.06 -0.85 -15.51
N ASN A 57 23.88 -0.41 -16.47
CA ASN A 57 25.18 0.19 -16.19
C ASN A 57 25.04 1.46 -15.35
N GLU A 58 24.10 2.34 -15.69
CA GLU A 58 23.84 3.56 -14.91
C GLU A 58 23.29 3.23 -13.51
N THR A 59 22.44 2.21 -13.39
CA THR A 59 21.93 1.73 -12.09
C THR A 59 23.07 1.20 -11.21
N ASN A 60 23.94 0.35 -11.76
CA ASN A 60 25.07 -0.23 -11.05
C ASN A 60 26.10 0.83 -10.65
N ARG A 61 26.39 1.78 -11.55
CA ARG A 61 27.27 2.92 -11.26
C ARG A 61 26.75 3.74 -10.08
N ARG A 62 25.47 4.09 -10.07
CA ARG A 62 24.84 4.84 -8.96
C ARG A 62 24.89 4.06 -7.65
N ARG A 63 24.57 2.76 -7.70
CA ARG A 63 24.61 1.89 -6.52
C ARG A 63 26.01 1.82 -5.92
N ALA A 64 27.04 1.62 -6.74
CA ALA A 64 28.43 1.56 -6.28
C ALA A 64 28.86 2.87 -5.58
N LEU A 65 28.47 4.02 -6.14
CA LEU A 65 28.75 5.33 -5.52
C LEU A 65 28.03 5.48 -4.17
N GLN A 66 26.76 5.08 -4.09
CA GLN A 66 25.98 5.11 -2.84
C GLN A 66 26.57 4.18 -1.77
N GLU A 67 26.96 2.96 -2.15
CA GLU A 67 27.59 2.01 -1.23
C GLU A 67 28.94 2.52 -0.71
N ALA A 68 29.76 3.14 -1.58
CA ALA A 68 31.02 3.76 -1.18
C ALA A 68 30.79 4.93 -0.20
N TYR A 69 29.83 5.80 -0.51
CA TYR A 69 29.45 6.91 0.35
C TYR A 69 28.95 6.43 1.72
N ASN A 70 28.09 5.40 1.74
CA ASN A 70 27.55 4.82 2.95
C ASN A 70 28.64 4.21 3.83
N LYS A 71 29.60 3.48 3.24
CA LYS A 71 30.75 2.92 3.95
C LYS A 71 31.63 4.01 4.56
N LEU A 72 31.89 5.08 3.81
CA LEU A 72 32.72 6.20 4.28
C LEU A 72 32.08 6.93 5.47
N HIS A 73 30.75 7.05 5.50
CA HIS A 73 30.00 7.81 6.51
C HIS A 73 29.34 6.93 7.58
N GLY A 74 29.53 5.61 7.55
CA GLY A 74 28.88 4.69 8.49
C GLY A 74 27.35 4.64 8.39
N ILE A 75 26.77 4.94 7.22
CA ILE A 75 25.33 4.96 7.01
C ILE A 75 24.83 3.55 6.74
N THR A 76 23.87 3.08 7.54
CA THR A 76 23.15 1.82 7.30
C THR A 76 21.86 2.11 6.53
N PRO A 77 21.65 1.55 5.34
CA PRO A 77 20.40 1.72 4.59
C PRO A 77 19.19 1.27 5.39
N GLN A 78 18.13 2.07 5.41
CA GLN A 78 16.85 1.74 6.03
C GLN A 78 15.71 2.08 5.08
N SER A 79 14.68 1.23 5.04
CA SER A 79 13.49 1.49 4.22
C SER A 79 12.70 2.64 4.85
N VAL A 80 12.20 3.53 4.00
CA VAL A 80 11.31 4.61 4.45
C VAL A 80 10.01 3.98 4.92
N LYS A 81 9.69 4.09 6.21
CA LYS A 81 8.39 3.65 6.74
C LYS A 81 7.33 4.65 6.28
N SER A 82 6.33 4.20 5.54
CA SER A 82 5.18 5.03 5.18
C SER A 82 4.45 5.50 6.45
N THR A 83 4.11 6.78 6.51
CA THR A 83 3.38 7.41 7.63
C THR A 83 2.08 6.68 7.98
N VAL A 84 1.47 6.01 6.99
CA VAL A 84 0.25 5.21 7.17
C VAL A 84 0.49 3.97 8.05
N GLN A 85 1.62 3.29 7.91
CA GLN A 85 1.96 2.15 8.77
C GLN A 85 2.36 2.58 10.20
N ALA A 86 2.92 3.78 10.34
CA ALA A 86 3.17 4.36 11.66
C ALA A 86 1.86 4.58 12.43
N LEU A 87 0.83 5.10 11.74
CA LEU A 87 -0.51 5.25 12.32
C LEU A 87 -1.14 3.90 12.71
N ILE A 88 -1.05 2.87 11.86
CA ILE A 88 -1.61 1.53 12.15
C ILE A 88 -0.94 0.86 13.36
N ARG A 89 0.38 1.02 13.52
CA ARG A 89 1.08 0.46 14.68
C ARG A 89 0.68 1.12 15.99
N ILE A 90 0.43 2.43 15.96
CA ILE A 90 -0.11 3.16 17.12
C ILE A 90 -1.49 2.56 17.48
N THR A 91 -2.35 2.33 16.49
CA THR A 91 -3.66 1.71 16.72
C THR A 91 -3.59 0.29 17.28
N ASP A 92 -2.69 -0.56 16.76
CA ASP A 92 -2.55 -1.94 17.27
C ASP A 92 -1.96 -1.98 18.69
N SER A 93 -1.06 -1.06 19.05
CA SER A 93 -0.57 -0.94 20.43
C SER A 93 -1.63 -0.47 21.43
N MET A 94 -2.69 0.18 20.96
CA MET A 94 -3.82 0.63 21.77
C MET A 94 -4.93 -0.43 21.92
N LYS A 95 -4.90 -1.54 21.17
CA LYS A 95 -5.90 -2.62 21.31
C LYS A 95 -5.80 -3.42 22.61
N ASP A 96 -4.64 -3.38 23.27
CA ASP A 96 -4.43 -4.08 24.55
C ASP A 96 -4.86 -3.24 25.77
N HIS A 97 -5.27 -1.98 25.58
CA HIS A 97 -5.75 -1.12 26.66
C HIS A 97 -7.27 -1.22 26.74
N LYS A 98 -7.79 -1.48 27.95
CA LYS A 98 -9.23 -1.43 28.18
C LYS A 98 -9.68 0.03 27.99
N PRO A 99 -10.84 0.30 27.39
CA PRO A 99 -11.36 1.66 27.21
C PRO A 99 -11.46 2.47 28.50
N ASP A 100 -11.54 1.80 29.65
CA ASP A 100 -11.63 2.41 30.99
C ASP A 100 -10.29 2.96 31.52
N ASP A 101 -9.15 2.63 30.90
CA ASP A 101 -7.81 3.03 31.35
C ASP A 101 -7.17 4.14 30.46
N MET A 102 -7.87 4.63 29.44
CA MET A 102 -7.33 5.59 28.45
C MET A 102 -7.78 7.02 28.76
N SER A 103 -6.91 8.00 28.50
CA SER A 103 -7.29 9.41 28.56
C SER A 103 -8.24 9.79 27.41
N ASP A 104 -9.05 10.84 27.61
CA ASP A 104 -9.99 11.35 26.59
C ASP A 104 -9.28 11.70 25.26
N GLU A 105 -8.02 12.11 25.32
CA GLU A 105 -7.18 12.42 24.15
C GLU A 105 -6.77 11.15 23.38
N GLU A 106 -6.33 10.10 24.09
CA GLU A 106 -5.95 8.82 23.48
C GLU A 106 -7.16 8.10 22.88
N LEU A 107 -8.34 8.23 23.51
CA LEU A 107 -9.59 7.69 22.98
C LEU A 107 -9.99 8.37 21.66
N GLN A 108 -9.84 9.70 21.58
CA GLN A 108 -10.10 10.47 20.35
C GLN A 108 -9.16 10.06 19.20
N GLU A 109 -7.87 9.88 19.50
CA GLU A 109 -6.89 9.42 18.50
C GLU A 109 -7.19 8.00 18.01
N LEU A 110 -7.54 7.10 18.93
CA LEU A 110 -7.93 5.73 18.60
C LEU A 110 -9.16 5.70 17.70
N MET A 111 -10.19 6.48 18.05
CA MET A 111 -11.41 6.61 17.26
C MET A 111 -11.14 7.12 15.84
N LYS A 112 -10.32 8.17 15.70
CA LYS A 112 -9.94 8.71 14.40
C LYS A 112 -9.20 7.68 13.55
N SER A 113 -8.32 6.90 14.17
CA SER A 113 -7.58 5.85 13.47
C SER A 113 -8.49 4.70 13.00
N VAL A 114 -9.45 4.28 13.81
CA VAL A 114 -10.45 3.26 13.42
C VAL A 114 -11.34 3.78 12.28
N GLU A 115 -11.71 5.05 12.30
CA GLU A 115 -12.48 5.70 11.22
C GLU A 115 -11.72 5.72 9.89
N ASP A 116 -10.43 6.08 9.91
CA ASP A 116 -9.56 6.06 8.74
C ASP A 116 -9.42 4.65 8.14
N GLN A 117 -9.27 3.62 9.00
CA GLN A 117 -9.21 2.23 8.57
C GLN A 117 -10.53 1.74 7.96
N MET A 118 -11.66 2.16 8.53
CA MET A 118 -12.99 1.86 7.98
C MET A 118 -13.15 2.48 6.58
N LEU A 119 -12.76 3.74 6.41
CA LEU A 119 -12.81 4.41 5.10
C LEU A 119 -11.91 3.76 4.07
N SER A 120 -10.71 3.28 4.47
CA SER A 120 -9.83 2.54 3.57
C SER A 120 -10.46 1.22 3.14
N ALA A 121 -10.97 0.42 4.07
CA ALA A 121 -11.65 -0.84 3.77
C ALA A 121 -12.86 -0.64 2.84
N ALA A 122 -13.61 0.46 3.02
CA ALA A 122 -14.71 0.82 2.14
C ALA A 122 -14.25 1.19 0.72
N LYS A 123 -13.12 1.90 0.58
CA LYS A 123 -12.52 2.21 -0.74
C LYS A 123 -12.03 0.96 -1.46
N ASP A 124 -11.53 -0.01 -0.71
CA ASP A 124 -11.04 -1.30 -1.24
C ASP A 124 -12.18 -2.32 -1.50
N LEU A 125 -13.45 -1.91 -1.33
CA LEU A 125 -14.65 -2.73 -1.47
C LEU A 125 -14.73 -3.92 -0.48
N ASP A 126 -13.96 -3.88 0.61
CA ASP A 126 -14.02 -4.84 1.71
C ASP A 126 -15.07 -4.42 2.75
N PHE A 127 -16.33 -4.63 2.38
CA PHE A 127 -17.48 -4.22 3.19
C PHE A 127 -17.61 -4.98 4.51
N GLU A 128 -17.11 -6.22 4.59
CA GLU A 128 -17.16 -7.02 5.82
C GLU A 128 -16.21 -6.44 6.86
N ARG A 129 -14.99 -6.08 6.45
CA ARG A 129 -14.02 -5.43 7.32
C ARG A 129 -14.46 -4.02 7.71
N ALA A 130 -15.01 -3.25 6.77
CA ALA A 130 -15.57 -1.93 7.06
C ALA A 130 -16.71 -2.00 8.09
N ALA A 131 -17.59 -3.00 8.01
CA ALA A 131 -18.67 -3.18 8.99
C ALA A 131 -18.13 -3.49 10.40
N LYS A 132 -17.11 -4.35 10.52
CA LYS A 132 -16.48 -4.67 11.81
C LYS A 132 -15.84 -3.43 12.47
N LEU A 133 -15.11 -2.64 11.67
CA LEU A 133 -14.46 -1.41 12.14
C LEU A 133 -15.46 -0.34 12.54
N ARG A 134 -16.58 -0.24 11.81
CA ARG A 134 -17.70 0.63 12.16
C ARG A 134 -18.29 0.27 13.53
N ASP A 135 -18.55 -1.01 13.75
CA ASP A 135 -19.14 -1.49 15.01
C ASP A 135 -18.21 -1.27 16.20
N GLU A 136 -16.89 -1.40 15.98
CA GLU A 136 -15.85 -1.06 16.94
C GLU A 136 -15.80 0.44 17.25
N LEU A 137 -15.92 1.30 16.23
CA LEU A 137 -16.00 2.76 16.40
C LEU A 137 -17.22 3.18 17.25
N PHE A 138 -18.38 2.56 17.01
CA PHE A 138 -19.59 2.83 17.80
C PHE A 138 -19.45 2.35 19.24
N ARG A 139 -18.78 1.20 19.45
CA ARG A 139 -18.48 0.70 20.79
C ARG A 139 -17.57 1.66 21.56
N LEU A 140 -16.58 2.25 20.90
CA LEU A 140 -15.69 3.26 21.49
C LEU A 140 -16.44 4.58 21.79
N LYS A 141 -17.43 4.95 20.99
CA LYS A 141 -18.30 6.13 21.22
C LYS A 141 -19.36 5.93 22.32
N GLY A 142 -19.65 4.69 22.71
CA GLY A 142 -20.71 4.39 23.68
C GLY A 142 -22.14 4.53 23.12
N GLU A 143 -22.30 4.63 21.80
CA GLU A 143 -23.60 4.74 21.15
C GLU A 143 -24.20 3.34 20.85
N LYS A 144 -25.50 3.14 21.14
CA LYS A 144 -26.20 1.89 20.83
C LYS A 144 -26.65 1.88 19.37
N HIS A 145 -26.46 0.73 18.73
CA HIS A 145 -26.74 0.46 17.31
C HIS A 145 -28.22 0.75 16.95
N ASP A 146 -28.47 1.70 16.04
CA ASP A 146 -29.73 1.72 15.29
C ASP A 146 -29.61 0.68 14.17
N ASP A 147 -30.40 -0.39 14.27
CA ASP A 147 -30.47 -1.46 13.27
C ASP A 147 -30.86 -0.87 11.90
N ILE A 148 -29.86 -0.68 11.03
CA ILE A 148 -30.10 -0.30 9.64
C ILE A 148 -30.84 -1.46 8.96
N GLN A 149 -32.11 -1.22 8.63
CA GLN A 149 -33.00 -2.14 7.91
C GLN A 149 -32.28 -2.69 6.67
N LYS A 150 -32.13 -4.03 6.62
CA LYS A 150 -31.58 -4.73 5.46
C LYS A 150 -32.29 -4.24 4.18
N PRO A 151 -31.57 -3.90 3.10
CA PRO A 151 -32.19 -3.43 1.87
C PRO A 151 -33.17 -4.50 1.36
N GLN A 152 -34.45 -4.14 1.23
CA GLN A 152 -35.46 -5.03 0.67
C GLN A 152 -35.06 -5.39 -0.76
N VAL A 153 -34.77 -6.68 -0.97
CA VAL A 153 -34.52 -7.21 -2.31
C VAL A 153 -35.77 -6.96 -3.15
N ARG A 154 -35.68 -6.03 -4.12
CA ARG A 154 -36.75 -5.78 -5.09
C ARG A 154 -37.02 -7.07 -5.86
N ARG A 155 -38.09 -7.79 -5.48
CA ARG A 155 -38.58 -8.97 -6.21
C ARG A 155 -38.87 -8.55 -7.65
N HIS A 156 -38.07 -9.06 -8.59
CA HIS A 156 -38.36 -8.95 -10.02
C HIS A 156 -39.73 -9.59 -10.29
N ARG A 157 -40.72 -8.78 -10.70
CA ARG A 157 -41.99 -9.29 -11.20
C ARG A 157 -41.71 -10.02 -12.52
N ARG A 158 -41.95 -11.33 -12.55
CA ARG A 158 -41.91 -12.12 -13.79
C ARG A 158 -42.92 -11.54 -14.80
N PRO A 159 -42.57 -11.42 -16.09
CA PRO A 159 -43.53 -10.95 -17.10
C PRO A 159 -44.66 -11.99 -17.25
N ARG A 160 -45.90 -11.49 -17.26
CA ARG A 160 -47.10 -12.30 -17.52
C ARG A 160 -47.01 -12.88 -18.94
N ARG A 161 -47.05 -14.21 -19.06
CA ARG A 161 -47.33 -14.90 -20.33
C ARG A 161 -48.67 -14.42 -20.86
N THR A 162 -48.68 -13.80 -22.03
CA THR A 162 -49.88 -13.60 -22.85
C THR A 162 -50.31 -14.95 -23.42
N ARG A 163 -51.63 -15.19 -23.43
CA ARG A 163 -52.27 -16.34 -24.07
C ARG A 163 -52.20 -16.24 -25.58
#